data_AF-V9QCW7-F1
#
_entry.id   AF-V9QCW7-F1
#
_cell.length_a   1.000
_cell.length_b   1.000
_cell.length_c   1.000
_cell.angle_alpha   90.00
_cell.angle_beta   90.00
_cell.angle_gamma   90.00
#
_symmetry.space_group_name_H-M   'P 1'
#
loop_
_entity.id
_entity.type
_entity.pdbx_description
1 polymer ?
#
loop_
_entity_poly.entity_id
_entity_poly.type
_entity_poly.pdbx_seq_one_letter_code
_entity_poly.pdbx_strand_id
1 'polypeptide(L)'
;RDRVKGVSAKPFIETLPSIDALHCDIGNAAEFYRIFQLEIGEVYKNPKSTKEERKKWQNILDKHLRKKMNLKPIMRMNGNFARKLMSEETVDAVCELIHCEERQIALKELMDLYLKMKPVWRSSCPAKECPELLCQY
;
A
#
# COMPACT_ATOMS: atom_id res chain seq x y z
N ARG A 1 -14.95 -8.20 26.71
CA ARG A 1 -14.44 -7.72 25.41
C ARG A 1 -14.88 -8.61 24.25
N ASP A 2 -14.66 -9.93 24.31
CA ASP A 2 -15.00 -10.84 23.20
C ASP A 2 -16.51 -10.89 22.85
N ARG A 3 -17.39 -11.13 23.84
CA ARG A 3 -18.85 -11.14 23.62
C ARG A 3 -19.38 -9.88 22.95
N VAL A 4 -18.80 -8.71 23.28
CA VAL A 4 -19.26 -7.38 22.82
C VAL A 4 -18.42 -6.83 21.66
N LYS A 5 -17.51 -7.64 21.11
CA LYS A 5 -16.65 -7.29 19.97
C LYS A 5 -15.97 -5.91 20.10
N GLY A 6 -15.52 -5.59 21.31
CA GLY A 6 -14.77 -4.35 21.59
C GLY A 6 -15.59 -3.12 21.94
N VAL A 7 -16.93 -3.17 21.95
CA VAL A 7 -17.76 -2.03 22.39
C VAL A 7 -17.69 -1.88 23.91
N SER A 8 -16.86 -0.94 24.37
CA SER A 8 -16.63 -0.64 25.79
C SER A 8 -17.16 0.72 26.24
N ALA A 9 -17.74 1.49 25.32
CA ALA A 9 -18.32 2.81 25.57
C ALA A 9 -19.68 2.92 24.92
N LYS A 10 -20.57 3.75 25.49
CA LYS A 10 -21.89 4.04 24.93
C LYS A 10 -21.72 4.99 23.73
N PRO A 11 -22.17 4.62 22.52
CA PRO A 11 -22.20 5.54 21.38
C PRO A 11 -23.11 6.73 21.65
N PHE A 12 -22.76 7.90 21.14
CA PHE A 12 -23.54 9.13 21.32
C PHE A 12 -23.85 9.87 20.00
N ILE A 13 -23.29 9.40 18.88
CA ILE A 13 -23.55 9.85 17.51
C ILE A 13 -23.74 8.61 16.65
N GLU A 14 -24.81 8.59 15.86
CA GLU A 14 -25.02 7.57 14.83
C GLU A 14 -24.17 7.91 13.61
N THR A 15 -23.45 6.91 13.09
CA THR A 15 -22.65 7.02 11.86
C THR A 15 -23.15 6.01 10.83
N LEU A 16 -23.05 6.35 9.56
CA LEU A 16 -23.29 5.39 8.49
C LEU A 16 -22.06 4.46 8.38
N PRO A 17 -22.21 3.13 8.51
CA PRO A 17 -21.09 2.22 8.30
C PRO A 17 -20.65 2.28 6.84
N SER A 18 -19.50 2.89 6.61
CA SER A 18 -18.91 3.10 5.29
C SER A 18 -17.38 3.21 5.43
N ILE A 19 -16.69 3.31 4.30
CA ILE A 19 -15.25 3.49 4.24
C ILE A 19 -14.92 4.91 3.75
N ASP A 20 -13.94 5.54 4.41
CA ASP A 20 -13.36 6.78 3.87
C ASP A 20 -12.28 6.44 2.83
N ALA A 21 -12.54 6.83 1.58
CA ALA A 21 -11.70 6.49 0.45
C ALA A 21 -10.27 7.07 0.58
N LEU A 22 -10.10 8.24 1.21
CA LEU A 22 -8.79 8.86 1.39
C LEU A 22 -7.94 8.10 2.42
N HIS A 23 -8.49 7.81 3.60
CA HIS A 23 -7.77 7.05 4.62
C HIS A 23 -7.52 5.60 4.18
N CYS A 24 -8.43 5.00 3.40
CA CYS A 24 -8.20 3.71 2.75
C CYS A 24 -6.96 3.74 1.84
N ASP A 25 -6.87 4.73 0.96
CA ASP A 25 -5.71 4.90 0.07
C ASP A 25 -4.39 5.10 0.85
N ILE A 26 -4.40 5.93 1.89
CA ILE A 26 -3.22 6.19 2.72
C ILE A 26 -2.79 4.93 3.47
N GLY A 27 -3.75 4.19 4.04
CA GLY A 27 -3.50 2.93 4.74
C GLY A 27 -2.89 1.88 3.82
N ASN A 28 -3.50 1.64 2.67
CA ASN A 28 -2.97 0.70 1.67
C ASN A 28 -1.57 1.09 1.19
N ALA A 29 -1.34 2.37 0.87
CA ALA A 29 -0.01 2.82 0.45
C ALA A 29 1.05 2.67 1.55
N ALA A 30 0.68 2.84 2.82
CA ALA A 30 1.59 2.61 3.94
C ALA A 30 1.97 1.12 4.05
N GLU A 31 1.02 0.20 3.85
CA GLU A 31 1.28 -1.24 3.83
C GLU A 31 2.14 -1.64 2.62
N PHE A 32 1.85 -1.14 1.41
CA PHE A 32 2.70 -1.41 0.23
C PHE A 32 4.12 -0.86 0.42
N TYR A 33 4.26 0.36 0.93
CA TYR A 33 5.57 0.92 1.26
C TYR A 33 6.32 0.05 2.28
N ARG A 34 5.61 -0.53 3.26
CA ARG A 34 6.19 -1.47 4.22
C ARG A 34 6.62 -2.77 3.54
N ILE A 35 5.79 -3.33 2.66
CA ILE A 35 6.11 -4.52 1.87
C ILE A 35 7.39 -4.28 1.06
N PHE A 36 7.50 -3.16 0.34
CA PHE A 36 8.69 -2.84 -0.45
C PHE A 36 9.97 -2.82 0.40
N GLN A 37 9.92 -2.25 1.62
CA GLN A 37 11.07 -2.28 2.53
C GLN A 37 11.47 -3.70 2.92
N LEU A 38 10.48 -4.57 3.16
CA LEU A 38 10.71 -5.95 3.61
C LEU A 38 11.22 -6.85 2.46
N GLU A 39 10.75 -6.61 1.24
CA GLU A 39 11.23 -7.32 0.04
C GLU A 39 12.68 -6.96 -0.30
N ILE A 40 13.05 -5.68 -0.22
CA ILE A 40 14.44 -5.23 -0.37
C ILE A 40 15.35 -5.91 0.67
N GLY A 41 14.82 -6.16 1.87
CA GLY A 41 15.55 -6.81 2.96
C GLY A 41 15.52 -8.34 2.95
N GLU A 42 14.80 -8.96 2.02
CA GLU A 42 14.53 -10.41 1.99
C GLU A 42 14.16 -10.98 3.37
N VAL A 43 13.25 -10.32 4.09
CA VAL A 43 12.93 -10.67 5.50
C VAL A 43 12.40 -12.08 5.66
N TYR A 44 11.83 -12.67 4.61
CA TYR A 44 11.41 -14.07 4.58
C TYR A 44 12.59 -15.05 4.74
N LYS A 45 13.81 -14.68 4.32
CA LYS A 45 15.04 -15.46 4.58
C LYS A 45 15.64 -15.15 5.95
N ASN A 46 15.56 -13.87 6.36
CA ASN A 46 16.16 -13.37 7.59
C ASN A 46 15.10 -12.75 8.52
N PRO A 47 14.35 -13.59 9.27
CA PRO A 47 13.23 -13.12 10.07
C PRO A 47 13.66 -12.22 11.24
N LYS A 48 14.90 -12.36 11.72
CA LYS A 48 15.47 -11.61 12.85
C LYS A 48 16.27 -10.39 12.37
N SER A 49 15.62 -9.48 11.66
CA SER A 49 16.24 -8.22 11.24
C SER A 49 16.31 -7.18 12.37
N THR A 50 17.43 -6.49 12.48
CA THR A 50 17.64 -5.43 13.46
C THR A 50 16.94 -4.12 13.04
N LYS A 51 16.85 -3.16 13.97
CA LYS A 51 16.27 -1.84 13.68
C LYS A 51 17.14 -1.07 12.68
N GLU A 52 18.46 -1.23 12.77
CA GLU A 52 19.46 -0.62 11.91
C GLU A 52 19.35 -1.12 10.47
N GLU A 53 19.18 -2.42 10.28
CA GLU A 53 18.97 -3.04 8.95
C GLU A 53 17.67 -2.54 8.31
N ARG A 54 16.57 -2.52 9.07
CA ARG A 54 15.29 -1.98 8.57
C ARG A 54 15.39 -0.52 8.15
N LYS A 55 16.13 0.29 8.92
CA LYS A 55 16.41 1.68 8.57
C LYS A 55 17.27 1.78 7.30
N LYS A 56 18.21 0.87 7.10
CA LYS A 56 19.01 0.78 5.87
C LYS A 56 18.14 0.49 4.65
N TRP A 57 17.22 -0.48 4.73
CA TRP A 57 16.31 -0.81 3.61
C TRP A 57 15.36 0.34 3.28
N GLN A 58 14.82 1.01 4.30
CA GLN A 58 14.05 2.23 4.11
C GLN A 58 14.85 3.29 3.36
N ASN A 59 16.10 3.55 3.78
CA ASN A 59 16.96 4.53 3.09
C ASN A 59 17.28 4.14 1.64
N ILE A 60 17.42 2.84 1.34
CA ILE A 60 17.64 2.35 -0.02
C ILE A 60 16.40 2.63 -0.88
N LEU A 61 15.21 2.25 -0.39
CA LEU A 61 13.94 2.50 -1.06
C LEU A 61 13.74 3.99 -1.33
N ASP A 62 13.90 4.83 -0.30
CA ASP A 62 13.72 6.28 -0.38
C ASP A 62 14.65 6.95 -1.39
N LYS A 63 15.92 6.54 -1.43
CA LYS A 63 16.88 7.03 -2.42
C LYS A 63 16.49 6.61 -3.83
N HIS A 64 16.04 5.36 -4.00
CA HIS A 64 15.67 4.84 -5.31
C HIS A 64 14.40 5.50 -5.84
N LEU A 65 13.35 5.62 -5.02
CA LEU A 65 12.11 6.33 -5.37
C LEU A 65 12.35 7.80 -5.70
N ARG A 66 13.28 8.46 -4.99
CA ARG A 66 13.68 9.83 -5.33
C ARG A 66 14.37 9.90 -6.69
N LYS A 67 15.21 8.92 -7.03
CA LYS A 67 15.96 8.89 -8.30
C LYS A 67 15.06 8.57 -9.50
N LYS A 68 14.18 7.58 -9.38
CA LYS A 68 13.33 7.08 -10.49
C LYS A 68 12.00 7.81 -10.60
N MET A 69 11.35 8.07 -9.48
CA MET A 69 9.98 8.61 -9.43
C MET A 69 9.92 10.09 -9.02
N ASN A 70 11.07 10.72 -8.75
CA ASN A 70 11.17 12.05 -8.15
C ASN A 70 10.32 12.21 -6.87
N LEU A 71 10.19 11.11 -6.11
CA LEU A 71 9.42 11.08 -4.88
C LEU A 71 10.31 11.46 -3.70
N LYS A 72 10.01 12.59 -3.05
CA LYS A 72 10.70 13.01 -1.83
C LYS A 72 10.24 12.15 -0.65
N PRO A 73 11.16 11.60 0.15
CA PRO A 73 10.80 10.87 1.37
C PRO A 73 9.97 11.73 2.31
N ILE A 74 8.97 11.12 2.95
CA ILE A 74 8.06 11.78 3.89
C ILE A 74 8.03 11.03 5.21
N MET A 75 7.80 11.77 6.30
CA MET A 75 7.72 11.18 7.63
C MET A 75 6.40 10.44 7.87
N ARG A 76 5.29 10.99 7.37
CA ARG A 76 3.95 10.42 7.48
C ARG A 76 3.32 10.34 6.10
N MET A 77 2.83 9.16 5.74
CA MET A 77 2.13 8.90 4.48
C MET A 77 0.97 9.88 4.31
N ASN A 78 0.90 10.54 3.16
CA ASN A 78 -0.19 11.45 2.80
C ASN A 78 -0.83 11.02 1.48
N GLY A 79 -2.01 11.53 1.17
CA GLY A 79 -2.77 11.14 -0.02
C GLY A 79 -2.05 11.44 -1.34
N ASN A 80 -1.20 12.47 -1.41
CA ASN A 80 -0.46 12.80 -2.63
C ASN A 80 0.66 11.80 -2.90
N PHE A 81 1.36 11.39 -1.84
CA PHE A 81 2.38 10.37 -1.93
C PHE A 81 1.75 9.00 -2.22
N ALA A 82 0.67 8.65 -1.54
CA ALA A 82 -0.08 7.41 -1.77
C ALA A 82 -0.50 7.27 -3.24
N ARG A 83 -1.08 8.32 -3.82
CA ARG A 83 -1.48 8.31 -5.24
C ARG A 83 -0.31 8.10 -6.21
N LYS A 84 0.88 8.59 -5.89
CA LYS A 84 2.07 8.41 -6.74
C LYS A 84 2.76 7.08 -6.53
N LEU A 85 2.75 6.57 -5.29
CA LEU A 85 3.38 5.29 -4.93
C LEU A 85 2.58 4.10 -5.48
N MET A 86 1.24 4.21 -5.48
CA MET A 86 0.37 3.15 -5.97
C MET A 86 0.24 3.20 -7.49
N SER A 87 1.31 2.80 -8.19
CA SER A 87 1.40 2.73 -9.66
C SER A 87 2.29 1.57 -10.11
N GLU A 88 2.08 1.11 -11.35
CA GLU A 88 2.93 0.07 -11.98
C GLU A 88 4.39 0.53 -12.07
N GLU A 89 4.61 1.79 -12.49
CA GLU A 89 5.95 2.39 -12.60
C GLU A 89 6.73 2.31 -11.27
N THR A 90 6.04 2.50 -10.15
CA THR A 90 6.67 2.41 -8.83
C THR A 90 7.10 0.98 -8.54
N VAL A 91 6.27 -0.01 -8.85
CA VAL A 91 6.60 -1.41 -8.60
C VAL A 91 7.71 -1.88 -9.51
N ASP A 92 7.75 -1.46 -10.77
CA ASP A 92 8.87 -1.72 -11.66
C ASP A 92 10.17 -1.14 -11.11
N ALA A 93 10.17 0.10 -10.63
CA ALA A 93 11.33 0.70 -9.97
C ALA A 93 11.75 -0.09 -8.71
N VAL A 94 10.80 -0.52 -7.88
CA VAL A 94 11.11 -1.33 -6.69
C VAL A 94 11.66 -2.71 -7.07
N CYS A 95 11.18 -3.32 -8.16
CA CYS A 95 11.67 -4.60 -8.65
C CYS A 95 13.16 -4.56 -9.02
N GLU A 96 13.70 -3.41 -9.45
CA GLU A 96 15.14 -3.24 -9.70
C GLU A 96 16.00 -3.46 -8.44
N LEU A 97 15.42 -3.37 -7.24
CA LEU A 97 16.09 -3.56 -5.96
C LEU A 97 15.94 -4.99 -5.39
N ILE A 98 15.13 -5.83 -6.03
CA ILE A 98 14.77 -7.16 -5.54
C ILE A 98 15.51 -8.21 -6.37
N HIS A 99 16.22 -9.12 -5.71
CA HIS A 99 17.05 -10.12 -6.40
C HIS A 99 16.25 -11.32 -6.92
N CYS A 100 15.12 -11.65 -6.28
CA CYS A 100 14.34 -12.84 -6.62
C CYS A 100 13.25 -12.51 -7.66
N GLU A 101 13.37 -13.09 -8.86
CA GLU A 101 12.42 -12.88 -9.97
C GLU A 101 10.99 -13.29 -9.61
N GLU A 102 10.81 -14.41 -8.91
CA GLU A 102 9.48 -14.86 -8.46
C GLU A 102 8.81 -13.82 -7.55
N ARG A 103 9.59 -13.15 -6.69
CA ARG A 103 9.08 -12.08 -5.82
C ARG A 103 8.74 -10.82 -6.60
N GLN A 104 9.52 -10.50 -7.65
CA GLN A 104 9.20 -9.38 -8.54
C GLN A 104 7.85 -9.61 -9.23
N ILE A 105 7.61 -10.81 -9.79
CA ILE A 105 6.34 -11.17 -10.42
C ILE A 105 5.20 -11.04 -9.41
N ALA A 106 5.35 -11.62 -8.22
CA ALA A 106 4.33 -11.56 -7.17
C ALA A 106 3.97 -10.12 -6.76
N LEU A 107 4.95 -9.20 -6.68
CA LEU A 107 4.68 -7.79 -6.38
C LEU A 107 3.96 -7.07 -7.51
N LYS A 108 4.32 -7.36 -8.76
CA LYS A 108 3.66 -6.78 -9.94
C LYS A 108 2.21 -7.23 -10.01
N GLU A 109 1.95 -8.52 -9.84
CA GLU A 109 0.58 -9.07 -9.77
C GLU A 109 -0.21 -8.45 -8.62
N LEU A 110 0.40 -8.31 -7.44
CA LEU A 110 -0.27 -7.69 -6.29
C LEU A 110 -0.67 -6.23 -6.57
N MET A 111 0.18 -5.47 -7.23
CA MET A 111 -0.14 -4.08 -7.59
C MET A 111 -1.15 -4.00 -8.71
N ASP A 112 -1.06 -4.85 -9.74
CA ASP A 112 -2.05 -4.94 -10.82
C ASP A 112 -3.45 -5.22 -10.25
N LEU A 113 -3.57 -6.20 -9.35
CA LEU A 113 -4.83 -6.47 -8.65
C LEU A 113 -5.31 -5.25 -7.85
N TYR A 114 -4.42 -4.59 -7.11
CA TYR A 114 -4.78 -3.37 -6.37
C TYR A 114 -5.30 -2.28 -7.31
N LEU A 115 -4.66 -2.05 -8.45
CA LEU A 115 -5.05 -1.03 -9.43
C LEU A 115 -6.37 -1.35 -10.12
N LYS A 116 -6.70 -2.63 -10.33
CA LYS A 116 -8.01 -3.07 -10.83
C LYS A 116 -9.12 -2.84 -9.81
N MET A 117 -8.84 -3.05 -8.53
CA MET A 117 -9.80 -2.88 -7.45
C MET A 117 -10.02 -1.41 -7.07
N LYS A 118 -8.98 -0.59 -7.13
CA LYS A 118 -8.98 0.79 -6.64
C LYS A 118 -10.09 1.71 -7.17
N PRO A 119 -10.46 1.68 -8.47
CA PRO A 119 -11.52 2.53 -9.00
C PRO A 119 -12.86 2.32 -8.28
N VAL A 120 -13.15 1.10 -7.82
CA VAL A 120 -14.43 0.74 -7.20
C VAL A 120 -14.75 1.58 -5.97
N TRP A 121 -13.76 1.89 -5.13
CA TRP A 121 -13.94 2.73 -3.94
C TRP A 121 -13.54 4.20 -4.13
N ARG A 122 -13.08 4.61 -5.33
CA ARG A 122 -12.66 5.99 -5.62
C ARG A 122 -13.53 6.74 -6.61
N SER A 123 -14.17 6.03 -7.53
CA SER A 123 -15.11 6.59 -8.49
C SER A 123 -16.31 7.22 -7.78
N SER A 124 -16.87 8.29 -8.36
CA SER A 124 -18.09 8.90 -7.82
C SER A 124 -19.30 7.99 -8.05
N CYS A 125 -19.33 7.28 -9.18
CA CYS A 125 -20.36 6.30 -9.52
C CYS A 125 -19.75 5.05 -10.19
N PRO A 126 -19.28 4.05 -9.43
CA PRO A 126 -18.56 2.89 -9.99
C PRO A 126 -19.42 2.07 -10.97
N ALA A 127 -20.74 2.01 -10.77
CA ALA A 127 -21.65 1.31 -11.69
C ALA A 127 -21.70 1.92 -13.11
N LYS A 128 -21.28 3.18 -13.28
CA LYS A 128 -21.20 3.85 -14.58
C LYS A 128 -19.76 4.02 -15.06
N GLU A 129 -18.86 4.35 -14.15
CA GLU A 129 -17.47 4.68 -14.46
C GLU A 129 -16.58 3.43 -14.62
N CYS A 130 -16.82 2.37 -13.85
CA CYS A 130 -16.03 1.15 -13.88
C CYS A 130 -16.89 -0.12 -13.63
N PRO A 131 -17.94 -0.36 -14.45
CA PRO A 131 -18.90 -1.45 -14.20
C PRO A 131 -18.27 -2.85 -14.25
N GLU A 132 -17.31 -3.07 -15.14
CA GLU A 132 -16.60 -4.35 -15.25
C GLU A 132 -15.75 -4.63 -14.01
N LEU A 133 -14.99 -3.64 -13.55
CA LEU A 133 -14.19 -3.75 -12.33
C LEU A 133 -15.08 -3.92 -11.10
N LEU A 134 -16.20 -3.21 -11.01
CA LEU A 134 -17.18 -3.38 -9.95
C LEU A 134 -17.78 -4.80 -9.94
N CYS A 135 -18.00 -5.40 -11.10
CA CYS A 135 -18.56 -6.76 -11.21
C CYS A 135 -17.53 -7.84 -10.86
N GLN A 136 -16.24 -7.59 -11.05
CA GLN A 136 -15.15 -8.53 -10.78
C GLN A 136 -14.57 -8.41 -9.36
N TYR A 137 -14.88 -7.32 -8.66
CA TYR A 137 -14.50 -7.07 -7.27
C TYR A 137 -15.22 -8.00 -6.30
#